data_AF-I1RKZ6-F1
#
_entry.id   AF-I1RKZ6-F1
#
_cell.length_a   1.000
_cell.length_b   1.000
_cell.length_c   1.000
_cell.angle_alpha   90.00
_cell.angle_beta   90.00
_cell.angle_gamma   90.00
#
_symmetry.space_group_name_H-M   'P 1'
#
loop_
_entity.id
_entity.type
_entity.pdbx_description
1 polymer ?
#
loop_
_entity_poly.entity_id
_entity_poly.type
_entity_poly.pdbx_seq_one_letter_code
_entity_poly.pdbx_strand_id
1 'polypeptide(L)'
;MAVTTRNRTSTCVKHEDECPSTLRARLRSDPPPQCSPSKPAPYENLYQQVQASLGNYGDNPKRGKMTVQEPESNDPATQLRAIHESATENLEKAHADVQAEIKHFAEESSKTLAQSRDLYANIEYPLSKTLCDSDDHPRASLEVHLNRLKQDIAAAREQVVRLSAEWEECCRTEEEAWDELKNGLEHRGRGATGMDEETKVAAEEFKKEARAIVEANCQLLDEIDQDFKSKIQEETQRIMASLLAGI
;
A
#
# COMPACT_ATOMS: atom_id res chain seq x y z
N MET A 1 3.23 -24.03 53.86
CA MET A 1 4.18 -24.69 52.92
C MET A 1 3.63 -24.50 51.52
N ALA A 2 4.33 -24.09 50.48
CA ALA A 2 5.63 -23.47 50.29
C ALA A 2 5.47 -22.71 48.96
N VAL A 3 5.97 -21.48 48.91
CA VAL A 3 6.07 -20.68 47.68
C VAL A 3 7.11 -21.37 46.79
N THR A 4 6.81 -21.51 45.51
CA THR A 4 7.82 -21.89 44.52
C THR A 4 7.72 -20.95 43.33
N THR A 5 8.56 -19.92 43.40
CA THR A 5 9.01 -19.12 42.25
C THR A 5 9.71 -20.04 41.25
N ARG A 6 9.42 -19.86 39.95
CA ARG A 6 10.25 -20.42 38.88
C ARG A 6 10.41 -19.41 37.76
N ASN A 7 11.61 -18.85 37.69
CA ASN A 7 12.14 -18.11 36.55
C ASN A 7 12.19 -19.02 35.32
N ARG A 8 11.93 -18.47 34.13
CA ARG A 8 12.21 -19.15 32.86
C ARG A 8 12.74 -18.16 31.82
N THR A 9 14.05 -18.17 31.65
CA THR A 9 14.71 -17.86 30.38
C THR A 9 14.97 -19.20 29.68
N SER A 10 14.48 -19.40 28.46
CA SER A 10 15.10 -20.31 27.49
C SER A 10 14.44 -20.21 26.10
N THR A 11 15.28 -19.96 25.12
CA THR A 11 15.14 -20.16 23.67
C THR A 11 14.65 -21.55 23.28
N CYS A 12 13.78 -21.67 22.25
CA CYS A 12 13.97 -22.63 21.15
C CYS A 12 12.99 -22.38 19.99
N VAL A 13 13.45 -22.72 18.78
CA VAL A 13 12.88 -22.55 17.45
C VAL A 13 12.17 -23.85 17.01
N LYS A 14 11.27 -23.75 16.01
CA LYS A 14 10.66 -24.79 15.12
C LYS A 14 9.34 -25.39 15.63
N HIS A 15 8.32 -25.71 14.82
CA HIS A 15 8.12 -25.73 13.36
C HIS A 15 6.59 -25.76 13.10
N GLU A 16 6.18 -25.20 11.95
CA GLU A 16 5.05 -25.57 11.08
C GLU A 16 3.65 -25.85 11.63
N ASP A 17 2.70 -25.03 11.17
CA ASP A 17 1.41 -25.55 10.69
C ASP A 17 1.15 -24.97 9.28
N GLU A 18 0.96 -25.90 8.35
CA GLU A 18 0.96 -25.72 6.90
C GLU A 18 -0.36 -25.10 6.42
N CYS A 19 -0.29 -23.94 5.76
CA CYS A 19 -1.37 -23.46 4.89
C CYS A 19 -0.99 -23.77 3.43
N PRO A 20 -1.81 -24.53 2.67
CA PRO A 20 -1.49 -24.92 1.31
C PRO A 20 -1.89 -23.79 0.36
N SER A 21 -1.11 -22.71 0.33
CA SER A 21 -1.24 -21.66 -0.69
C SER A 21 -0.05 -21.74 -1.64
N THR A 22 -0.26 -22.46 -2.74
CA THR A 22 0.66 -22.52 -3.90
C THR A 22 0.95 -21.15 -4.52
N LEU A 23 0.06 -20.17 -4.26
CA LEU A 23 0.17 -18.79 -4.73
C LEU A 23 1.18 -17.98 -3.89
N ARG A 24 1.20 -18.15 -2.56
CA ARG A 24 2.23 -17.56 -1.69
C ARG A 24 3.60 -18.21 -1.83
N ALA A 25 3.66 -19.51 -2.17
CA ALA A 25 4.92 -20.18 -2.46
C ALA A 25 5.60 -19.58 -3.70
N ARG A 26 4.84 -19.33 -4.78
CA ARG A 26 5.39 -18.74 -6.01
C ARG A 26 5.86 -17.29 -5.83
N LEU A 27 5.15 -16.49 -5.04
CA LEU A 27 5.52 -15.08 -4.77
C LEU A 27 6.76 -14.91 -3.88
N ARG A 28 7.22 -15.95 -3.17
CA ARG A 28 8.42 -15.91 -2.32
C ARG A 28 9.63 -16.63 -2.93
N SER A 29 9.48 -17.24 -4.09
CA SER A 29 10.51 -18.05 -4.73
C SER A 29 11.26 -17.35 -5.86
N ASP A 30 11.08 -16.04 -6.04
CA ASP A 30 12.03 -15.30 -6.87
C ASP A 30 13.36 -15.25 -6.10
N PRO A 31 14.43 -15.87 -6.62
CA PRO A 31 15.74 -15.68 -6.02
C PRO A 31 16.05 -14.17 -6.08
N PRO A 32 16.62 -13.59 -5.02
CA PRO A 32 17.13 -12.22 -5.12
C PRO A 32 18.05 -12.17 -6.35
N PRO A 33 18.03 -11.07 -7.14
CA PRO A 33 18.95 -10.93 -8.26
C PRO A 33 20.33 -11.28 -7.74
N GLN A 34 20.98 -12.28 -8.34
CA GLN A 34 22.36 -12.59 -7.99
C GLN A 34 23.12 -11.29 -8.19
N CYS A 35 23.64 -10.74 -7.10
CA CYS A 35 24.74 -9.80 -7.19
C CYS A 35 25.80 -10.53 -8.00
N SER A 36 25.92 -10.18 -9.28
CA SER A 36 27.15 -10.35 -10.03
C SER A 36 28.27 -9.95 -9.08
N PRO A 37 29.34 -10.74 -8.93
CA PRO A 37 30.47 -10.31 -8.12
C PRO A 37 30.88 -8.94 -8.65
N SER A 38 30.56 -7.89 -7.90
CA SER A 38 31.08 -6.57 -8.18
C SER A 38 32.57 -6.76 -8.03
N LYS A 39 33.30 -6.85 -9.15
CA LYS A 39 34.73 -6.65 -9.10
C LYS A 39 34.90 -5.37 -8.30
N PRO A 40 35.61 -5.40 -7.16
CA PRO A 40 35.88 -4.18 -6.43
C PRO A 40 36.45 -3.21 -7.46
N ALA A 41 35.78 -2.08 -7.61
CA ALA A 41 36.29 -1.02 -8.47
C ALA A 41 37.74 -0.75 -8.03
N PRO A 42 38.68 -0.54 -8.96
CA PRO A 42 40.12 -0.50 -8.69
C PRO A 42 40.49 0.76 -7.89
N TYR A 43 40.06 0.84 -6.64
CA TYR A 43 40.30 1.94 -5.71
C TYR A 43 41.48 1.65 -4.78
N GLU A 44 42.00 0.41 -4.76
CA GLU A 44 43.09 0.03 -3.84
C GLU A 44 44.41 0.73 -4.15
N ASN A 45 44.63 1.23 -5.38
CA ASN A 45 45.92 1.80 -5.77
C ASN A 45 46.05 3.31 -5.48
N LEU A 46 44.98 4.11 -5.58
CA LEU A 46 45.09 5.58 -5.45
C LEU A 46 45.39 6.01 -4.01
N TYR A 47 44.72 5.43 -3.03
CA TYR A 47 44.96 5.75 -1.61
C TYR A 47 46.37 5.34 -1.15
N GLN A 48 46.84 4.17 -1.59
CA GLN A 48 48.21 3.70 -1.32
C GLN A 48 49.25 4.55 -2.04
N GLN A 49 48.99 4.97 -3.27
CA GLN A 49 49.89 5.80 -4.06
C GLN A 49 50.01 7.22 -3.49
N VAL A 50 48.89 7.81 -3.04
CA VAL A 50 48.88 9.11 -2.35
C VAL A 50 49.58 9.02 -0.99
N GLN A 51 49.40 7.94 -0.22
CA GLN A 51 50.18 7.70 1.00
C GLN A 51 51.68 7.55 0.72
N ALA A 52 52.07 6.86 -0.35
CA ALA A 52 53.47 6.71 -0.73
C ALA A 52 54.11 8.05 -1.13
N SER A 53 53.36 8.94 -1.79
CA SER A 53 53.82 10.29 -2.17
C SER A 53 53.90 11.27 -0.99
N LEU A 54 53.06 11.11 0.04
CA LEU A 54 53.01 11.98 1.23
C LEU A 54 53.81 11.43 2.43
N GLY A 55 54.16 10.14 2.43
CA GLY A 55 54.66 9.40 3.59
C GLY A 55 56.13 9.58 3.98
N ASN A 56 56.88 10.50 3.36
CA ASN A 56 58.33 10.65 3.58
C ASN A 56 58.74 11.86 4.45
N TYR A 57 57.87 12.35 5.33
CA TYR A 57 58.24 13.34 6.35
C TYR A 57 57.95 12.82 7.77
N GLY A 58 58.83 11.96 8.27
CA GLY A 58 58.79 11.50 9.66
C GLY A 58 59.81 10.38 9.94
N ASP A 59 60.86 10.71 10.67
CA ASP A 59 62.00 9.85 11.04
C ASP A 59 61.64 8.45 11.60
N ASN A 60 62.06 7.38 10.93
CA ASN A 60 63.19 6.51 11.34
C ASN A 60 63.22 5.16 10.57
N PRO A 61 64.41 4.59 10.30
CA PRO A 61 64.58 3.44 9.42
C PRO A 61 64.56 2.11 10.20
N LYS A 62 63.91 1.09 9.65
CA LYS A 62 64.46 -0.27 9.47
C LYS A 62 63.42 -1.24 8.89
N ARG A 63 63.88 -1.93 7.84
CA ARG A 63 63.61 -3.33 7.46
C ARG A 63 62.81 -3.50 6.17
N GLY A 64 63.46 -4.15 5.20
CA GLY A 64 62.82 -4.88 4.10
C GLY A 64 63.24 -4.40 2.72
N LYS A 65 64.22 -5.08 2.11
CA LYS A 65 64.50 -4.97 0.67
C LYS A 65 63.25 -5.43 -0.10
N MET A 66 62.65 -4.54 -0.86
CA MET A 66 61.81 -4.88 -1.99
C MET A 66 62.11 -3.83 -3.07
N THR A 67 62.59 -4.30 -4.22
CA THR A 67 62.96 -3.48 -5.37
C THR A 67 61.70 -2.82 -5.91
N VAL A 68 61.43 -1.59 -5.48
CA VAL A 68 60.44 -0.70 -6.09
C VAL A 68 61.20 0.12 -7.13
N GLN A 69 60.72 0.11 -8.37
CA GLN A 69 61.25 0.93 -9.45
C GLN A 69 61.25 2.40 -9.00
N GLU A 70 62.40 3.03 -9.18
CA GLU A 70 62.65 4.45 -8.93
C GLU A 70 61.73 5.28 -9.85
N PRO A 71 60.89 6.19 -9.33
CA PRO A 71 60.22 7.16 -10.17
C PRO A 71 61.19 8.28 -10.55
N GLU A 72 61.45 8.43 -11.84
CA GLU A 72 62.21 9.53 -12.44
C GLU A 72 61.45 10.87 -12.27
N SER A 73 61.52 11.50 -11.09
CA SER A 73 61.36 12.95 -10.85
C SER A 73 61.20 13.22 -9.34
N ASN A 74 62.16 13.91 -8.73
CA ASN A 74 62.25 14.18 -7.29
C ASN A 74 61.41 15.39 -6.81
N ASP A 75 60.24 15.65 -7.38
CA ASP A 75 59.32 16.68 -6.86
C ASP A 75 57.94 16.09 -6.51
N PRO A 76 57.60 15.97 -5.21
CA PRO A 76 56.31 15.43 -4.78
C PRO A 76 55.13 16.26 -5.29
N ALA A 77 55.33 17.55 -5.59
CA ALA A 77 54.27 18.40 -6.13
C ALA A 77 53.95 18.11 -7.61
N THR A 78 54.88 17.58 -8.39
CA THR A 78 54.62 17.13 -9.77
C THR A 78 53.96 15.75 -9.78
N GLN A 79 54.34 14.85 -8.87
CA GLN A 79 53.68 13.54 -8.73
C GLN A 79 52.22 13.69 -8.27
N LEU A 80 51.95 14.55 -7.29
CA LEU A 80 50.58 14.85 -6.83
C LEU A 80 49.73 15.46 -7.95
N ARG A 81 50.31 16.35 -8.78
CA ARG A 81 49.62 16.91 -9.95
C ARG A 81 49.26 15.84 -10.97
N ALA A 82 50.18 14.94 -11.30
CA ALA A 82 49.92 13.84 -12.23
C ALA A 82 48.83 12.87 -11.71
N ILE A 83 48.85 12.56 -10.40
CA ILE A 83 47.80 11.73 -9.78
C ILE A 83 46.45 12.45 -9.82
N HIS A 84 46.42 13.75 -9.50
CA HIS A 84 45.18 14.53 -9.54
C HIS A 84 44.62 14.61 -10.96
N GLU A 85 45.46 14.92 -11.95
CA GLU A 85 45.07 15.01 -13.36
C GLU A 85 44.52 13.68 -13.90
N SER A 86 45.20 12.57 -13.57
CA SER A 86 44.71 11.22 -13.90
C SER A 86 43.40 10.88 -13.19
N ALA A 87 43.24 11.27 -11.92
CA ALA A 87 42.01 11.04 -11.16
C ALA A 87 40.84 11.84 -11.76
N THR A 88 41.06 13.10 -12.15
CA THR A 88 40.04 13.93 -12.80
C THR A 88 39.64 13.39 -14.16
N GLU A 89 40.60 12.98 -15.00
CA GLU A 89 40.32 12.40 -16.32
C GLU A 89 39.52 11.09 -16.21
N ASN A 90 39.90 10.22 -15.26
CA ASN A 90 39.16 8.99 -14.99
C ASN A 90 37.73 9.26 -14.48
N LEU A 91 37.54 10.29 -13.65
CA LEU A 91 36.22 10.68 -13.15
C LEU A 91 35.35 11.25 -14.27
N GLU A 92 35.89 12.10 -15.12
CA GLU A 92 35.19 12.64 -16.30
C GLU A 92 34.76 11.52 -17.25
N LYS A 93 35.66 10.56 -17.52
CA LYS A 93 35.35 9.40 -18.35
C LYS A 93 34.27 8.51 -17.72
N ALA A 94 34.39 8.18 -16.43
CA ALA A 94 33.39 7.39 -15.72
C ALA A 94 32.02 8.10 -15.71
N HIS A 95 32.00 9.42 -15.56
CA HIS A 95 30.77 10.20 -15.64
C HIS A 95 30.16 10.16 -17.05
N ALA A 96 30.98 10.28 -18.10
CA ALA A 96 30.52 10.16 -19.48
C ALA A 96 29.94 8.77 -19.77
N ASP A 97 30.60 7.70 -19.30
CA ASP A 97 30.14 6.31 -19.45
C ASP A 97 28.81 6.08 -18.72
N VAL A 98 28.67 6.56 -17.48
CA VAL A 98 27.41 6.48 -16.72
C VAL A 98 26.29 7.25 -17.42
N GLN A 99 26.56 8.44 -17.96
CA GLN A 99 25.57 9.21 -18.70
C GLN A 99 25.14 8.50 -20.00
N ALA A 100 26.07 7.82 -20.68
CA ALA A 100 25.76 7.02 -21.86
C ALA A 100 24.86 5.83 -21.49
N GLU A 101 25.15 5.11 -20.41
CA GLU A 101 24.33 4.01 -19.91
C GLU A 101 22.95 4.46 -19.46
N ILE A 102 22.83 5.61 -18.78
CA ILE A 102 21.52 6.18 -18.40
C ILE A 102 20.67 6.45 -19.64
N LYS A 103 21.26 7.03 -20.70
CA LYS A 103 20.55 7.30 -21.95
C LYS A 103 20.14 6.00 -22.63
N HIS A 104 21.04 5.04 -22.74
CA HIS A 104 20.76 3.73 -23.31
C HIS A 104 19.61 3.03 -22.56
N PHE A 105 19.67 3.00 -21.23
CA PHE A 105 18.62 2.42 -20.39
C PHE A 105 17.28 3.14 -20.56
N ALA A 106 17.28 4.47 -20.68
CA ALA A 106 16.05 5.24 -20.90
C ALA A 106 15.42 4.93 -22.26
N GLU A 107 16.24 4.83 -23.30
CA GLU A 107 15.79 4.44 -24.65
C GLU A 107 15.22 3.02 -24.67
N GLU A 108 15.92 2.06 -24.07
CA GLU A 108 15.51 0.67 -24.01
C GLU A 108 14.23 0.48 -23.16
N SER A 109 14.14 1.18 -22.04
CA SER A 109 12.94 1.18 -21.19
C SER A 109 11.73 1.77 -21.93
N SER A 110 11.92 2.89 -22.62
CA SER A 110 10.87 3.52 -23.43
C SER A 110 10.40 2.60 -24.56
N LYS A 111 11.34 1.97 -25.27
CA LYS A 111 11.04 0.99 -26.32
C LYS A 111 10.27 -0.21 -25.78
N THR A 112 10.70 -0.75 -24.63
CA THR A 112 10.03 -1.89 -23.99
C THR A 112 8.62 -1.52 -23.54
N LEU A 113 8.43 -0.32 -22.99
CA LEU A 113 7.11 0.18 -22.61
C LEU A 113 6.18 0.35 -23.82
N ALA A 114 6.69 0.87 -24.92
CA ALA A 114 5.93 0.99 -26.16
C ALA A 114 5.50 -0.39 -26.69
N GLN A 115 6.42 -1.36 -26.74
CA GLN A 115 6.10 -2.73 -27.13
C GLN A 115 5.07 -3.38 -26.22
N SER A 116 5.17 -3.17 -24.91
CA SER A 116 4.19 -3.66 -23.94
C SER A 116 2.83 -3.04 -24.18
N ARG A 117 2.77 -1.74 -24.42
CA ARG A 117 1.52 -1.03 -24.73
C ARG A 117 0.87 -1.57 -26.00
N ASP A 118 1.64 -1.81 -27.05
CA ASP A 118 1.14 -2.38 -28.30
C ASP A 118 0.61 -3.80 -28.10
N LEU A 119 1.30 -4.63 -27.31
CA LEU A 119 0.85 -5.96 -26.92
C LEU A 119 -0.49 -5.91 -26.16
N TYR A 120 -0.63 -5.01 -25.17
CA TYR A 120 -1.88 -4.84 -24.45
C TYR A 120 -3.00 -4.33 -25.36
N ALA A 121 -2.72 -3.40 -26.28
CA ALA A 121 -3.70 -2.92 -27.25
C ALA A 121 -4.21 -4.04 -28.18
N ASN A 122 -3.33 -4.96 -28.58
CA ASN A 122 -3.69 -6.14 -29.39
C ASN A 122 -4.63 -7.11 -28.65
N ILE A 123 -4.66 -7.07 -27.31
CA ILE A 123 -5.53 -7.89 -26.48
C ILE A 123 -6.80 -7.12 -26.11
N GLU A 124 -6.63 -5.87 -25.65
CA GLU A 124 -7.70 -5.01 -25.16
C GLU A 124 -8.73 -4.73 -26.24
N TYR A 125 -8.32 -4.36 -27.45
CA TYR A 125 -9.27 -3.98 -28.50
C TYR A 125 -10.19 -5.14 -28.90
N PRO A 126 -9.68 -6.33 -29.27
CA PRO A 126 -10.55 -7.48 -29.57
C PRO A 126 -11.50 -7.82 -28.41
N LEU A 127 -10.99 -7.85 -27.17
CA LEU A 127 -11.81 -8.17 -26.00
C LEU A 127 -12.90 -7.12 -25.75
N SER A 128 -12.58 -5.84 -25.92
CA SER A 128 -13.53 -4.74 -25.73
C SER A 128 -14.69 -4.79 -26.75
N LYS A 129 -14.40 -5.29 -27.96
CA LYS A 129 -15.35 -5.44 -29.07
C LYS A 129 -16.05 -6.81 -29.09
N THR A 130 -15.64 -7.76 -28.27
CA THR A 130 -16.34 -9.04 -28.10
C THR A 130 -17.78 -8.77 -27.71
N LEU A 131 -18.71 -9.30 -28.50
CA LEU A 131 -20.14 -9.24 -28.21
C LEU A 131 -20.47 -10.26 -27.12
N CYS A 132 -21.14 -9.79 -26.08
CA CYS A 132 -21.69 -10.62 -25.03
C CYS A 132 -23.14 -10.94 -25.38
N ASP A 133 -23.43 -12.23 -25.56
CA ASP A 133 -24.78 -12.74 -25.73
C ASP A 133 -25.14 -13.48 -24.43
N SER A 134 -26.03 -12.88 -23.63
CA SER A 134 -26.58 -13.48 -22.41
C SER A 134 -28.09 -13.27 -22.38
N ASP A 135 -28.85 -14.21 -21.83
CA ASP A 135 -30.31 -14.09 -21.79
C ASP A 135 -30.79 -12.94 -20.87
N ASP A 136 -29.98 -12.56 -19.88
CA ASP A 136 -30.32 -11.57 -18.85
C ASP A 136 -30.01 -10.11 -19.26
N HIS A 137 -29.19 -9.90 -20.29
CA HIS A 137 -28.72 -8.57 -20.68
C HIS A 137 -28.78 -8.34 -22.19
N PRO A 138 -29.04 -7.10 -22.64
CA PRO A 138 -29.07 -6.79 -24.06
C PRO A 138 -27.70 -7.06 -24.69
N ARG A 139 -27.71 -7.70 -25.85
CA ARG A 139 -26.52 -7.93 -26.68
C ARG A 139 -25.76 -6.62 -26.89
N ALA A 140 -24.57 -6.53 -26.32
CA ALA A 140 -23.66 -5.41 -26.50
C ALA A 140 -22.21 -5.89 -26.40
N SER A 141 -21.26 -5.00 -26.71
CA SER A 141 -19.85 -5.34 -26.52
C SER A 141 -19.48 -5.29 -25.03
N LEU A 142 -18.45 -6.03 -24.65
CA LEU A 142 -17.90 -6.01 -23.29
C LEU A 142 -17.60 -4.57 -22.82
N GLU A 143 -17.09 -3.72 -23.72
CA GLU A 143 -16.84 -2.30 -23.45
C GLU A 143 -18.11 -1.56 -22.99
N VAL A 144 -19.24 -1.79 -23.66
CA VAL A 144 -20.52 -1.13 -23.34
C VAL A 144 -21.01 -1.59 -21.97
N HIS A 145 -20.96 -2.90 -21.70
CA HIS A 145 -21.35 -3.44 -20.39
C HIS A 145 -20.46 -2.90 -19.26
N LEU A 146 -19.14 -2.85 -19.46
CA LEU A 146 -18.20 -2.30 -18.48
C LEU A 146 -18.41 -0.81 -18.24
N ASN A 147 -18.67 -0.04 -19.30
CA ASN A 147 -18.94 1.39 -19.17
C ASN A 147 -20.26 1.65 -18.43
N ARG A 148 -21.30 0.88 -18.72
CA ARG A 148 -22.57 0.93 -17.99
C ARG A 148 -22.36 0.58 -16.51
N LEU A 149 -21.65 -0.50 -16.21
CA LEU A 149 -21.35 -0.88 -14.82
C LEU A 149 -20.57 0.23 -14.08
N LYS A 150 -19.61 0.88 -14.73
CA LYS A 150 -18.90 2.03 -14.15
C LYS A 150 -19.84 3.20 -13.85
N GLN A 151 -20.80 3.47 -14.73
CA GLN A 151 -21.82 4.50 -14.51
C GLN A 151 -22.75 4.12 -13.34
N ASP A 152 -23.21 2.89 -13.29
CA ASP A 152 -24.06 2.38 -12.22
C ASP A 152 -23.34 2.45 -10.86
N ILE A 153 -22.05 2.09 -10.81
CA ILE A 153 -21.22 2.24 -9.61
C ILE A 153 -21.07 3.71 -9.21
N ALA A 154 -20.86 4.62 -10.17
CA ALA A 154 -20.75 6.04 -9.89
C ALA A 154 -22.06 6.61 -9.32
N ALA A 155 -23.20 6.25 -9.93
CA ALA A 155 -24.53 6.64 -9.46
C ALA A 155 -24.84 6.08 -8.06
N ALA A 156 -24.48 4.82 -7.79
CA ALA A 156 -24.65 4.22 -6.47
C ALA A 156 -23.81 4.94 -5.40
N ARG A 157 -22.57 5.33 -5.73
CA ARG A 157 -21.72 6.12 -4.83
C ARG A 157 -22.33 7.49 -4.52
N GLU A 158 -22.87 8.15 -5.54
CA GLU A 158 -23.57 9.43 -5.35
C GLU A 158 -24.79 9.26 -4.43
N GLN A 159 -25.58 8.20 -4.61
CA GLN A 159 -26.70 7.90 -3.72
C GLN A 159 -26.27 7.64 -2.29
N VAL A 160 -25.18 6.92 -2.06
CA VAL A 160 -24.63 6.69 -0.71
C VAL A 160 -24.24 8.01 -0.05
N VAL A 161 -23.55 8.90 -0.77
CA VAL A 161 -23.17 10.22 -0.23
C VAL A 161 -24.41 11.05 0.09
N ARG A 162 -25.41 11.06 -0.79
CA ARG A 162 -26.68 11.77 -0.56
C ARG A 162 -27.40 11.24 0.68
N LEU A 163 -27.54 9.92 0.81
CA LEU A 163 -28.19 9.28 1.96
C LEU A 163 -27.42 9.54 3.27
N SER A 164 -26.08 9.58 3.22
CA SER A 164 -25.26 9.95 4.37
C SER A 164 -25.52 11.38 4.83
N ALA A 165 -25.68 12.32 3.88
CA ALA A 165 -26.00 13.71 4.22
C ALA A 165 -27.42 13.85 4.79
N GLU A 166 -28.41 13.16 4.19
CA GLU A 166 -29.79 13.11 4.70
C GLU A 166 -29.83 12.52 6.12
N TRP A 167 -29.06 11.46 6.38
CA TRP A 167 -28.91 10.86 7.71
C TRP A 167 -28.31 11.84 8.73
N GLU A 168 -27.22 12.52 8.39
CA GLU A 168 -26.58 13.53 9.26
C GLU A 168 -27.52 14.71 9.55
N GLU A 169 -28.32 15.15 8.58
CA GLU A 169 -29.35 16.16 8.77
C GLU A 169 -30.44 15.66 9.73
N CYS A 170 -30.95 14.43 9.54
CA CYS A 170 -31.90 13.83 10.45
C CYS A 170 -31.37 13.78 11.89
N CYS A 171 -30.14 13.30 12.11
CA CYS A 171 -29.53 13.26 13.44
C CYS A 171 -29.46 14.66 14.08
N ARG A 172 -29.12 15.69 13.31
CA ARG A 172 -29.05 17.07 13.79
C ARG A 172 -30.43 17.60 14.16
N THR A 173 -31.43 17.39 13.31
CA THR A 173 -32.81 17.82 13.61
C THR A 173 -33.39 17.10 14.83
N GLU A 174 -33.02 15.83 15.02
CA GLU A 174 -33.38 15.07 16.21
C GLU A 174 -32.72 15.67 17.46
N GLU A 175 -31.41 15.96 17.41
CA GLU A 175 -30.68 16.60 18.51
C GLU A 175 -31.27 17.98 18.88
N GLU A 176 -31.55 18.81 17.87
CA GLU A 176 -32.20 20.11 18.06
C GLU A 176 -33.59 19.97 18.72
N ALA A 177 -34.41 19.02 18.26
CA ALA A 177 -35.72 18.75 18.86
C ALA A 177 -35.60 18.24 20.32
N TRP A 178 -34.60 17.41 20.62
CA TRP A 178 -34.32 16.97 21.98
C TRP A 178 -33.90 18.12 22.88
N ASP A 179 -33.06 19.02 22.40
CA ASP A 179 -32.65 20.22 23.13
C ASP A 179 -33.81 21.17 23.37
N GLU A 180 -34.67 21.42 22.38
CA GLU A 180 -35.89 22.22 22.53
C GLU A 180 -36.83 21.62 23.58
N LEU A 181 -37.04 20.30 23.55
CA LEU A 181 -37.87 19.59 24.52
C LEU A 181 -37.31 19.76 25.94
N LYS A 182 -36.00 19.56 26.11
CA LYS A 182 -35.33 19.69 27.40
C LYS A 182 -35.41 21.11 27.95
N ASN A 183 -35.11 22.11 27.12
CA ASN A 183 -35.22 23.52 27.48
C ASN A 183 -36.67 23.91 27.83
N GLY A 184 -37.65 23.38 27.10
CA GLY A 184 -39.07 23.55 27.38
C GLY A 184 -39.50 22.95 28.73
N LEU A 185 -38.99 21.78 29.10
CA LEU A 185 -39.21 21.17 30.42
C LEU A 185 -38.55 21.98 31.55
N GLU A 186 -37.32 22.44 31.36
CA GLU A 186 -36.58 23.23 32.37
C GLU A 186 -37.21 24.61 32.60
N HIS A 187 -37.75 25.26 31.56
CA HIS A 187 -38.46 26.54 31.68
C HIS A 187 -39.87 26.40 32.26
N ARG A 188 -40.57 25.28 31.99
CA ARG A 188 -41.90 24.99 32.56
C ARG A 188 -41.83 24.47 34.01
N GLY A 189 -40.71 23.88 34.42
CA GLY A 189 -40.48 23.30 35.75
C GLY A 189 -40.30 24.31 36.89
N ARG A 190 -40.17 25.61 36.62
CA ARG A 190 -40.01 26.63 37.68
C ARG A 190 -41.31 26.97 38.41
N GLY A 191 -42.45 26.36 38.05
CA GLY A 191 -43.76 26.67 38.67
C GLY A 191 -44.73 25.50 38.90
N ALA A 192 -44.39 24.25 38.56
CA ALA A 192 -45.35 23.12 38.62
C ALA A 192 -44.83 21.96 39.46
N THR A 193 -44.79 22.14 40.79
CA THR A 193 -44.74 21.03 41.73
C THR A 193 -46.09 20.31 41.74
N GLY A 194 -46.29 19.41 40.78
CA GLY A 194 -47.49 18.59 40.68
C GLY A 194 -47.71 18.05 39.26
N MET A 195 -46.80 17.21 38.76
CA MET A 195 -47.13 16.36 37.61
C MET A 195 -48.10 15.29 38.08
N ASP A 196 -49.29 15.30 37.51
CA ASP A 196 -50.36 14.32 37.73
C ASP A 196 -49.89 12.91 37.34
N GLU A 197 -50.33 11.89 38.07
CA GLU A 197 -49.83 10.52 37.90
C GLU A 197 -50.16 9.98 36.49
N GLU A 198 -51.26 10.43 35.89
CA GLU A 198 -51.64 10.19 34.49
C GLU A 198 -50.57 10.69 33.50
N THR A 199 -49.94 11.84 33.76
CA THR A 199 -48.89 12.38 32.88
C THR A 199 -47.59 11.58 32.95
N LYS A 200 -47.30 10.93 34.09
CA LYS A 200 -46.13 10.04 34.22
C LYS A 200 -46.35 8.71 33.51
N VAL A 201 -47.56 8.15 33.62
CA VAL A 201 -47.92 6.91 32.91
C VAL A 201 -47.83 7.13 31.41
N ALA A 202 -48.41 8.22 30.89
CA ALA A 202 -48.33 8.56 29.47
C ALA A 202 -46.88 8.76 28.97
N ALA A 203 -46.02 9.39 29.79
CA ALA A 203 -44.61 9.57 29.45
C ALA A 203 -43.82 8.25 29.39
N GLU A 204 -44.08 7.32 30.32
CA GLU A 204 -43.45 6.00 30.31
C GLU A 204 -43.97 5.12 29.15
N GLU A 205 -45.26 5.22 28.81
CA GLU A 205 -45.82 4.56 27.63
C GLU A 205 -45.16 5.08 26.34
N PHE A 206 -45.04 6.39 26.17
CA PHE A 206 -44.33 7.00 25.04
C PHE A 206 -42.87 6.55 24.97
N LYS A 207 -42.16 6.54 26.11
CA LYS A 207 -40.76 6.08 26.18
C LYS A 207 -40.61 4.60 25.83
N LYS A 208 -41.63 3.78 26.12
CA LYS A 208 -41.66 2.37 25.74
C LYS A 208 -41.91 2.21 24.24
N GLU A 209 -42.82 2.99 23.68
CA GLU A 209 -43.09 3.01 22.23
C GLU A 209 -41.87 3.47 21.42
N ALA A 210 -41.23 4.57 21.83
CA ALA A 210 -40.00 5.06 21.20
C ALA A 210 -38.88 4.01 21.22
N ARG A 211 -38.69 3.30 22.34
CA ARG A 211 -37.72 2.19 22.42
C ARG A 211 -38.08 1.04 21.48
N ALA A 212 -39.36 0.68 21.39
CA ALA A 212 -39.82 -0.37 20.48
C ALA A 212 -39.56 -0.01 19.01
N ILE A 213 -39.75 1.25 18.61
CA ILE A 213 -39.44 1.73 17.26
C ILE A 213 -37.94 1.64 16.96
N VAL A 214 -37.09 2.08 17.88
CA VAL A 214 -35.63 1.99 17.72
C VAL A 214 -35.17 0.54 17.60
N GLU A 215 -35.66 -0.34 18.46
CA GLU A 215 -35.34 -1.77 18.40
C GLU A 215 -35.77 -2.41 17.09
N ALA A 216 -36.98 -2.09 16.60
CA ALA A 216 -37.47 -2.59 15.32
C ALA A 216 -36.62 -2.10 14.12
N ASN A 217 -36.21 -0.83 14.12
CA ASN A 217 -35.37 -0.28 13.06
C ASN A 217 -33.95 -0.88 13.07
N CYS A 218 -33.37 -1.10 14.25
CA CYS A 218 -32.07 -1.78 14.38
C CYS A 218 -32.13 -3.22 13.83
N GLN A 219 -33.19 -3.96 14.17
CA GLN A 219 -33.40 -5.32 13.64
C GLN A 219 -33.52 -5.32 12.11
N LEU A 220 -34.25 -4.37 11.55
CA LEU A 220 -34.37 -4.23 10.09
C LEU A 220 -33.02 -3.96 9.43
N LEU A 221 -32.18 -3.11 10.03
CA LEU A 221 -30.82 -2.85 9.53
C LEU A 221 -29.96 -4.11 9.58
N ASP A 222 -30.02 -4.89 10.65
CA ASP A 222 -29.27 -6.15 10.77
C ASP A 222 -29.71 -7.18 9.72
N GLU A 223 -31.02 -7.27 9.44
CA GLU A 223 -31.57 -8.13 8.38
C GLU A 223 -31.08 -7.72 6.99
N ILE A 224 -31.09 -6.41 6.70
CA ILE A 224 -30.57 -5.85 5.44
C ILE A 224 -29.08 -6.17 5.28
N ASP A 225 -28.29 -5.97 6.33
CA ASP A 225 -26.86 -6.25 6.35
C ASP A 225 -26.56 -7.75 6.10
N GLN A 226 -27.38 -8.63 6.68
CA GLN A 226 -27.26 -10.07 6.49
C GLN A 226 -27.62 -10.48 5.05
N ASP A 227 -28.67 -9.91 4.48
CA ASP A 227 -29.07 -10.14 3.08
C ASP A 227 -27.98 -9.67 2.10
N PHE A 228 -27.39 -8.47 2.32
CA PHE A 228 -26.27 -8.00 1.51
C PHE A 228 -25.05 -8.92 1.59
N LYS A 229 -24.70 -9.40 2.79
CA LYS A 229 -23.60 -10.37 2.96
C LYS A 229 -23.89 -11.67 2.20
N SER A 230 -25.11 -12.19 2.27
CA SER A 230 -25.51 -13.40 1.53
C SER A 230 -25.40 -13.18 0.03
N LYS A 231 -25.97 -12.09 -0.50
CA LYS A 231 -25.92 -11.75 -1.94
C LYS A 231 -24.51 -11.60 -2.46
N ILE A 232 -23.62 -10.95 -1.72
CA ILE A 232 -22.20 -10.83 -2.11
C ILE A 232 -21.54 -12.21 -2.19
N GLN A 233 -21.80 -13.09 -1.22
CA GLN A 233 -21.26 -14.45 -1.22
C GLN A 233 -21.83 -15.27 -2.39
N GLU A 234 -23.13 -15.20 -2.63
CA GLU A 234 -23.81 -15.87 -3.75
C GLU A 234 -23.27 -15.42 -5.10
N GLU A 235 -23.13 -14.10 -5.33
CA GLU A 235 -22.54 -13.57 -6.55
C GLU A 235 -21.08 -14.01 -6.72
N THR A 236 -20.30 -13.98 -5.64
CA THR A 236 -18.90 -14.44 -5.67
C THR A 236 -18.81 -15.91 -6.05
N GLN A 237 -19.65 -16.76 -5.47
CA GLN A 237 -19.73 -18.18 -5.81
C GLN A 237 -20.20 -18.39 -7.25
N ARG A 238 -21.19 -17.63 -7.71
CA ARG A 238 -21.71 -17.71 -9.08
C ARG A 238 -20.65 -17.33 -10.11
N ILE A 239 -19.91 -16.26 -9.88
CA ILE A 239 -18.78 -15.84 -10.72
C ILE A 239 -17.72 -16.96 -10.78
N MET A 240 -17.36 -17.53 -9.62
CA MET A 240 -16.38 -18.61 -9.55
C MET A 240 -16.84 -19.88 -10.27
N ALA A 241 -18.11 -20.26 -10.12
CA ALA A 241 -18.70 -21.41 -10.79
C ALA A 241 -18.77 -21.21 -12.32
N SER A 242 -19.14 -20.01 -12.77
CA SER A 242 -19.15 -19.65 -14.19
C SER A 242 -17.74 -19.71 -14.80
N LEU A 243 -16.72 -19.21 -14.09
CA LEU A 243 -15.32 -19.31 -14.47
C LEU A 243 -14.82 -20.77 -14.58
N LEU A 244 -15.27 -21.66 -13.69
CA LEU A 244 -14.88 -23.07 -13.69
C LEU A 244 -15.65 -23.91 -14.71
N ALA A 245 -16.89 -23.53 -15.06
CA ALA A 245 -17.71 -24.22 -16.05
C ALA A 245 -17.45 -23.78 -17.50
N GLY A 246 -16.78 -22.62 -17.69
CA GLY A 246 -16.38 -22.09 -19.00
C GLY A 246 -15.01 -22.55 -19.51
N ILE A 247 -14.36 -23.50 -18.83
CA ILE A 247 -13.10 -24.18 -19.21
C ILE A 247 -13.42 -25.63 -19.58
#